data_AF-A0A0G1TBV1-F1
#
_entry.id   AF-A0A0G1TBV1-F1
#
_cell.length_a   1.000
_cell.length_b   1.000
_cell.length_c   1.000
_cell.angle_alpha   90.00
_cell.angle_beta   90.00
_cell.angle_gamma   90.00
#
_symmetry.space_group_name_H-M   'P 1'
#
loop_
_entity.id
_entity.type
_entity.pdbx_description
1 polymer ?
#
loop_
_entity_poly.entity_id
_entity_poly.type
_entity_poly.pdbx_seq_one_letter_code
_entity_poly.pdbx_strand_id
1 'polypeptide(L)'
;MTKELRRVIEIVIAQMKCPKRVLEIGSRTTKNQEELGNLRGLFPQSEFVGLDMQKGSGVDVVADASALPFESKSFDLVLCLETLEHCERPWEITAEIERVSKGNGGIILSSQQNFPLHMHPSDYFRYTPYGLSALIKTRNNRVMMGISPPFDREVELNPRHVVVIAWNGKVWEAQKLKRALKAAEPIISGHKPYRHRVSDWYKIMRRAWNEINFRFAVKFFPYK
;
A
#
# COMPACT_ATOMS: atom_id res chain seq x y z
N MET A 1 4.39 5.54 -5.07
CA MET A 1 2.92 5.37 -4.99
C MET A 1 2.23 5.67 -6.32
N THR A 2 1.17 4.93 -6.67
CA THR A 2 0.36 5.13 -7.90
C THR A 2 -0.80 6.12 -7.67
N LYS A 3 -1.41 6.63 -8.75
CA LYS A 3 -2.53 7.60 -8.67
C LYS A 3 -3.77 6.98 -8.04
N GLU A 4 -4.04 5.73 -8.36
CA GLU A 4 -5.18 4.96 -7.89
C GLU A 4 -5.07 4.72 -6.38
N LEU A 5 -3.89 4.29 -5.92
CA LEU A 5 -3.62 4.13 -4.49
C LEU A 5 -3.73 5.47 -3.76
N ARG A 6 -3.12 6.54 -4.30
CA ARG A 6 -3.21 7.90 -3.73
C ARG A 6 -4.67 8.31 -3.49
N ARG A 7 -5.53 8.10 -4.49
CA ARG A 7 -6.94 8.48 -4.43
C ARG A 7 -7.71 7.69 -3.39
N VAL A 8 -7.45 6.38 -3.28
CA VAL A 8 -8.02 5.54 -2.22
C VAL A 8 -7.64 6.09 -0.85
N ILE A 9 -6.36 6.40 -0.62
CA ILE A 9 -5.87 6.95 0.65
C ILE A 9 -6.56 8.28 0.99
N GLU A 10 -6.74 9.18 0.03
CA GLU A 10 -7.50 10.44 0.22
C GLU A 10 -8.93 10.20 0.71
N ILE A 11 -9.64 9.28 0.07
CA ILE A 11 -11.03 8.96 0.42
C ILE A 11 -11.10 8.38 1.83
N VAL A 12 -10.16 7.49 2.19
CA VAL A 12 -10.12 6.87 3.51
C VAL A 12 -9.85 7.91 4.60
N ILE A 13 -8.87 8.78 4.39
CA ILE A 13 -8.52 9.84 5.34
C ILE A 13 -9.67 10.83 5.51
N ALA A 14 -10.37 11.19 4.42
CA ALA A 14 -11.52 12.10 4.46
C ALA A 14 -12.71 11.56 5.30
N GLN A 15 -12.74 10.25 5.60
CA GLN A 15 -13.76 9.64 6.47
C GLN A 15 -13.34 9.52 7.94
N MET A 16 -12.09 9.86 8.28
CA MET A 16 -11.56 9.87 9.64
C MET A 16 -11.64 11.28 10.24
N LYS A 17 -11.85 11.38 11.56
CA LYS A 17 -11.64 12.65 12.27
C LYS A 17 -10.16 13.02 12.24
N CYS A 18 -9.84 14.29 12.01
CA CYS A 18 -8.48 14.79 11.88
C CYS A 18 -7.54 14.19 12.97
N PRO A 19 -6.59 13.32 12.60
CA PRO A 19 -5.66 12.73 13.55
C PRO A 19 -4.70 13.80 14.04
N LYS A 20 -4.32 13.79 15.33
CA LYS A 20 -3.35 14.78 15.83
C LYS A 20 -1.93 14.40 15.45
N ARG A 21 -1.61 13.11 15.49
CA ARG A 21 -0.27 12.59 15.20
C ARG A 21 -0.31 11.45 14.20
N VAL A 22 0.46 11.58 13.12
CA VAL A 22 0.49 10.64 11.98
C VAL A 22 1.93 10.15 11.77
N LEU A 23 2.10 8.85 11.61
CA LEU A 23 3.35 8.23 11.20
C LEU A 23 3.20 7.64 9.80
N GLU A 24 4.11 7.96 8.89
CA GLU A 24 4.29 7.29 7.61
C GLU A 24 5.61 6.52 7.62
N ILE A 25 5.54 5.20 7.42
CA ILE A 25 6.69 4.30 7.31
C ILE A 25 6.94 4.04 5.82
N GLY A 26 8.21 4.13 5.41
CA GLY A 26 8.60 4.08 4.01
C GLY A 26 8.37 5.42 3.30
N SER A 27 8.52 6.53 4.02
CA SER A 27 8.12 7.87 3.54
C SER A 27 9.08 8.47 2.50
N ARG A 28 10.20 7.80 2.19
CA ARG A 28 11.17 8.34 1.25
C ARG A 28 10.58 8.37 -0.16
N THR A 29 10.51 9.55 -0.73
CA THR A 29 10.09 9.73 -2.11
C THR A 29 11.27 9.62 -3.08
N THR A 30 11.04 8.98 -4.24
CA THR A 30 12.00 8.95 -5.35
C THR A 30 11.81 10.18 -6.24
N LYS A 31 12.86 10.58 -6.97
CA LYS A 31 12.77 11.63 -8.01
C LYS A 31 11.60 11.33 -8.95
N ASN A 32 10.75 12.33 -9.22
CA ASN A 32 9.51 12.26 -10.01
C ASN A 32 8.30 11.58 -9.34
N GLN A 33 8.37 11.19 -8.06
CA GLN A 33 7.21 10.71 -7.31
C GLN A 33 6.75 11.66 -6.20
N GLU A 34 7.39 12.82 -6.02
CA GLU A 34 7.10 13.72 -4.89
C GLU A 34 5.63 14.18 -4.84
N GLU A 35 5.02 14.48 -5.98
CA GLU A 35 3.62 14.95 -6.04
C GLU A 35 2.64 13.89 -5.54
N LEU A 36 2.84 12.63 -5.92
CA LEU A 36 1.97 11.55 -5.49
C LEU A 36 2.37 11.05 -4.10
N GLY A 37 3.66 10.76 -3.90
CA GLY A 37 4.21 10.16 -2.70
C GLY A 37 4.16 11.03 -1.45
N ASN A 38 4.08 12.35 -1.58
CA ASN A 38 3.99 13.23 -0.41
C ASN A 38 2.57 13.25 0.17
N LEU A 39 2.37 12.57 1.30
CA LEU A 39 1.10 12.53 2.01
C LEU A 39 0.88 13.68 3.00
N ARG A 40 1.92 14.47 3.33
CA ARG A 40 1.84 15.52 4.37
C ARG A 40 0.73 16.53 4.11
N GLY A 41 0.52 16.87 2.84
CA GLY A 41 -0.55 17.79 2.43
C GLY A 41 -1.97 17.32 2.76
N LEU A 42 -2.17 16.03 3.05
CA LEU A 42 -3.45 15.50 3.53
C LEU A 42 -3.69 15.74 5.02
N PHE A 43 -2.66 16.12 5.75
CA PHE A 43 -2.66 16.25 7.20
C PHE A 43 -2.15 17.62 7.66
N PRO A 44 -2.71 18.73 7.15
CA PRO A 44 -2.20 20.08 7.42
C PRO A 44 -2.31 20.50 8.90
N GLN A 45 -3.14 19.80 9.68
CA GLN A 45 -3.38 20.07 11.10
C GLN A 45 -2.78 19.00 12.03
N SER A 46 -2.00 18.08 11.48
CA SER A 46 -1.39 16.98 12.23
C SER A 46 0.11 17.19 12.38
N GLU A 47 0.67 16.72 13.49
CA GLU A 47 2.08 16.41 13.58
C GLU A 47 2.34 15.16 12.72
N PHE A 48 2.89 15.37 11.53
CA PHE A 48 3.21 14.31 10.58
C PHE A 48 4.69 13.95 10.66
N VAL A 49 4.98 12.68 10.89
CA VAL A 49 6.33 12.13 10.94
C VAL A 49 6.52 11.12 9.81
N GLY A 50 7.46 11.40 8.91
CA GLY A 50 7.91 10.45 7.90
C GLY A 50 9.14 9.69 8.38
N LEU A 51 9.12 8.36 8.28
CA LEU A 51 10.21 7.47 8.65
C LEU A 51 10.62 6.59 7.47
N ASP A 52 11.93 6.44 7.29
CA ASP A 52 12.51 5.52 6.31
C ASP A 52 13.87 5.00 6.82
N MET A 53 14.31 3.84 6.34
CA MET A 53 15.65 3.32 6.66
C MET A 53 16.78 4.14 5.99
N GLN A 54 16.46 4.96 4.99
CA GLN A 54 17.40 5.78 4.25
C GLN A 54 16.99 7.25 4.27
N LYS A 55 17.98 8.15 4.36
CA LYS A 55 17.77 9.60 4.22
C LYS A 55 17.18 9.94 2.84
N GLY A 56 16.30 10.93 2.79
CA GLY A 56 15.75 11.45 1.53
C GLY A 56 14.61 12.43 1.72
N SER A 57 14.04 12.86 0.59
CA SER A 57 12.87 13.74 0.56
C SER A 57 11.67 13.04 1.20
N GLY A 58 11.00 13.73 2.13
CA GLY A 58 9.87 13.17 2.89
C GLY A 58 10.24 12.43 4.19
N VAL A 59 11.52 12.30 4.53
CA VAL A 59 11.99 11.57 5.72
C VAL A 59 12.39 12.54 6.84
N ASP A 60 11.73 12.45 7.99
CA ASP A 60 12.10 13.20 9.21
C ASP A 60 12.99 12.36 10.12
N VAL A 61 12.73 11.06 10.20
CA VAL A 61 13.42 10.11 11.08
C VAL A 61 14.00 8.97 10.26
N VAL A 62 15.30 8.71 10.44
CA VAL A 62 15.98 7.60 9.79
C VAL A 62 16.10 6.45 10.78
N ALA A 63 15.37 5.36 10.56
CA ALA A 63 15.37 4.20 11.44
C ALA A 63 14.86 2.94 10.74
N ASP A 64 15.19 1.78 11.30
CA ASP A 64 14.63 0.50 10.90
C ASP A 64 13.20 0.35 11.48
N ALA A 65 12.24 0.01 10.63
CA ALA A 65 10.85 -0.13 11.05
C ALA A 65 10.58 -1.37 11.94
N SER A 66 11.54 -2.31 12.04
CA SER A 66 11.50 -3.42 13.00
C SER A 66 11.78 -2.99 14.44
N ALA A 67 12.26 -1.75 14.65
CA ALA A 67 12.46 -1.14 15.96
C ALA A 67 12.18 0.36 15.90
N LEU A 68 10.90 0.75 15.94
CA LEU A 68 10.49 2.14 15.78
C LEU A 68 10.93 2.98 17.00
N PRO A 69 11.60 4.13 16.79
CA PRO A 69 12.15 4.97 17.87
C PRO A 69 11.07 5.87 18.51
N PHE A 70 9.88 5.30 18.76
CA PHE A 70 8.75 6.01 19.31
C PHE A 70 8.15 5.24 20.49
N GLU A 71 7.57 5.98 21.42
CA GLU A 71 6.81 5.40 22.52
C GLU A 71 5.59 4.62 22.03
N SER A 72 5.19 3.61 22.80
CA SER A 72 3.99 2.85 22.54
C SER A 72 2.75 3.74 22.60
N LYS A 73 1.75 3.47 21.74
CA LYS A 73 0.47 4.18 21.69
C LYS A 73 0.61 5.70 21.53
N SER A 74 1.54 6.14 20.71
CA SER A 74 1.85 7.55 20.49
C SER A 74 1.20 8.16 19.24
N PHE A 75 0.82 7.34 18.25
CA PHE A 75 0.21 7.82 16.98
C PHE A 75 -1.29 7.56 16.88
N ASP A 76 -2.04 8.53 16.36
CA ASP A 76 -3.48 8.38 16.05
C ASP A 76 -3.69 7.62 14.74
N LEU A 77 -2.75 7.73 13.81
CA LEU A 77 -2.75 7.05 12.52
C LEU A 77 -1.33 6.59 12.17
N VAL A 78 -1.18 5.35 11.74
CA VAL A 78 0.06 4.81 11.16
C VAL A 78 -0.20 4.32 9.75
N LEU A 79 0.62 4.76 8.80
CA LEU A 79 0.59 4.45 7.38
C LEU A 79 1.86 3.66 7.04
N CYS A 80 1.72 2.55 6.31
CA CYS A 80 2.85 1.83 5.72
C CYS A 80 2.41 1.34 4.34
N LEU A 81 2.82 2.07 3.30
CA LEU A 81 2.30 1.91 1.94
C LEU A 81 3.40 1.42 1.01
N GLU A 82 3.15 0.34 0.28
CA GLU A 82 4.08 -0.23 -0.72
C GLU A 82 5.52 -0.36 -0.18
N THR A 83 5.63 -0.86 1.06
CA THR A 83 6.90 -1.00 1.78
C THR A 83 7.11 -2.42 2.29
N LEU A 84 6.06 -3.07 2.79
CA LEU A 84 6.16 -4.38 3.45
C LEU A 84 6.58 -5.54 2.51
N GLU A 85 6.43 -5.39 1.19
CA GLU A 85 6.95 -6.33 0.19
C GLU A 85 8.49 -6.38 0.20
N HIS A 86 9.14 -5.30 0.61
CA HIS A 86 10.58 -5.14 0.65
C HIS A 86 11.19 -5.50 2.00
N CYS A 87 10.37 -5.95 2.95
CA CYS A 87 10.80 -6.29 4.30
C CYS A 87 10.92 -7.81 4.45
N GLU A 88 12.07 -8.30 4.91
CA GLU A 88 12.30 -9.73 5.14
C GLU A 88 11.46 -10.29 6.30
N ARG A 89 11.21 -9.45 7.32
CA ARG A 89 10.49 -9.81 8.56
C ARG A 89 9.28 -8.90 8.79
N PRO A 90 8.28 -8.91 7.90
CA PRO A 90 7.15 -7.98 7.94
C PRO A 90 6.32 -8.10 9.22
N TRP A 91 6.31 -9.28 9.86
CA TRP A 91 5.63 -9.50 11.14
C TRP A 91 6.22 -8.72 12.32
N GLU A 92 7.52 -8.43 12.30
CA GLU A 92 8.17 -7.60 13.33
C GLU A 92 7.78 -6.13 13.15
N ILE A 93 7.78 -5.68 11.90
CA ILE A 93 7.40 -4.31 11.54
C ILE A 93 5.92 -4.07 11.87
N THR A 94 5.03 -5.01 11.54
CA THR A 94 3.61 -4.83 11.89
C THR A 94 3.37 -4.89 13.39
N ALA A 95 4.16 -5.66 14.16
CA ALA A 95 4.12 -5.62 15.61
C ALA A 95 4.52 -4.25 16.17
N GLU A 96 5.57 -3.63 15.62
CA GLU A 96 5.97 -2.27 15.98
C GLU A 96 4.92 -1.22 15.58
N ILE A 97 4.33 -1.35 14.39
CA ILE A 97 3.20 -0.51 13.95
C ILE A 97 2.04 -0.59 14.96
N GLU A 98 1.68 -1.80 15.39
CA GLU A 98 0.63 -1.98 16.39
C GLU A 98 1.03 -1.41 17.75
N ARG A 99 2.30 -1.54 18.14
CA ARG A 99 2.84 -1.00 19.40
C ARG A 99 2.75 0.52 19.46
N VAL A 100 3.20 1.22 18.42
CA VAL A 100 3.22 2.70 18.40
C VAL A 100 1.84 3.30 18.09
N SER A 101 0.96 2.56 17.42
CA SER A 101 -0.41 3.00 17.17
C SER A 101 -1.25 2.98 18.45
N LYS A 102 -2.00 4.06 18.71
CA LYS A 102 -2.93 4.13 19.84
C LYS A 102 -3.95 2.99 19.81
N GLY A 103 -4.46 2.63 20.98
CA GLY A 103 -5.52 1.62 21.11
C GLY A 103 -6.76 1.96 20.25
N ASN A 104 -7.15 3.23 20.21
CA ASN A 104 -8.21 3.78 19.34
C ASN A 104 -7.66 4.48 18.09
N GLY A 105 -6.43 4.17 17.68
CA GLY A 105 -5.82 4.68 16.46
C GLY A 105 -6.17 3.84 15.23
N GLY A 106 -5.90 4.40 14.06
CA GLY A 106 -6.02 3.74 12.77
C GLY A 106 -4.68 3.22 12.26
N ILE A 107 -4.74 2.15 11.47
CA ILE A 107 -3.61 1.61 10.70
C ILE A 107 -4.07 1.46 9.25
N ILE A 108 -3.26 1.94 8.31
CA ILE A 108 -3.45 1.70 6.88
C ILE A 108 -2.20 1.08 6.32
N LEU A 109 -2.34 -0.14 5.80
CA LEU A 109 -1.28 -0.86 5.11
C LEU A 109 -1.62 -0.96 3.62
N SER A 110 -0.63 -0.83 2.75
CA SER A 110 -0.73 -1.30 1.37
C SER A 110 0.51 -2.06 0.93
N SER A 111 0.33 -2.98 -0.02
CA SER A 111 1.42 -3.70 -0.67
C SER A 111 0.94 -4.31 -1.99
N GLN A 112 1.82 -5.06 -2.65
CA GLN A 112 1.60 -5.59 -4.00
C GLN A 112 1.26 -7.08 -3.99
N GLN A 113 0.32 -7.50 -4.84
CA GLN A 113 0.05 -8.92 -5.12
C GLN A 113 0.51 -9.32 -6.52
N ASN A 114 0.06 -8.59 -7.55
CA ASN A 114 0.40 -8.87 -8.95
C ASN A 114 1.26 -7.74 -9.52
N PHE A 115 2.55 -7.77 -9.20
CA PHE A 115 3.54 -6.83 -9.72
C PHE A 115 4.86 -7.54 -10.06
N PRO A 116 5.53 -7.17 -11.17
CA PRO A 116 6.82 -7.76 -11.53
C PRO A 116 7.84 -7.65 -10.39
N LEU A 117 8.74 -8.63 -10.30
CA LEU A 117 9.88 -8.54 -9.38
C LEU A 117 10.67 -7.26 -9.65
N HIS A 118 10.99 -6.52 -8.60
CA HIS A 118 11.72 -5.25 -8.67
C HIS A 118 12.67 -5.10 -7.48
N MET A 119 13.57 -4.12 -7.50
CA MET A 119 14.46 -3.80 -6.37
C MET A 119 15.23 -5.01 -5.80
N HIS A 120 15.55 -6.01 -6.61
CA HIS A 120 16.22 -7.24 -6.18
C HIS A 120 17.59 -6.95 -5.53
N PRO A 121 17.95 -7.58 -4.40
CA PRO A 121 17.26 -8.69 -3.71
C PRO A 121 16.12 -8.30 -2.76
N SER A 122 15.86 -7.01 -2.59
CA SER A 122 14.93 -6.48 -1.57
C SER A 122 13.47 -6.56 -1.98
N ASP A 123 12.98 -7.68 -2.52
CA ASP A 123 11.56 -7.87 -2.90
C ASP A 123 11.14 -9.31 -2.54
N TYR A 124 10.58 -9.44 -1.34
CA TYR A 124 10.43 -10.71 -0.60
C TYR A 124 9.01 -11.27 -0.67
N PHE A 125 8.00 -10.40 -0.59
CA PHE A 125 6.62 -10.84 -0.38
C PHE A 125 5.65 -10.27 -1.42
N ARG A 126 4.65 -11.10 -1.75
CA ARG A 126 3.44 -10.70 -2.47
C ARG A 126 2.24 -11.01 -1.58
N TYR A 127 1.42 -10.01 -1.32
CA TYR A 127 0.34 -10.16 -0.34
C TYR A 127 -1.01 -10.24 -1.01
N THR A 128 -1.78 -11.27 -0.67
CA THR A 128 -3.23 -11.22 -0.86
C THR A 128 -3.85 -10.26 0.17
N PRO A 129 -5.11 -9.80 -0.01
CA PRO A 129 -5.82 -9.05 1.02
C PRO A 129 -5.79 -9.74 2.39
N TYR A 130 -6.01 -11.05 2.40
CA TYR A 130 -6.03 -11.84 3.64
C TYR A 130 -4.64 -12.00 4.24
N GLY A 131 -3.61 -12.17 3.41
CA GLY A 131 -2.22 -12.25 3.86
C GLY A 131 -1.75 -10.95 4.51
N LEU A 132 -2.02 -9.79 3.88
CA LEU A 132 -1.66 -8.50 4.46
C LEU A 132 -2.45 -8.23 5.76
N SER A 133 -3.74 -8.59 5.77
CA SER A 133 -4.58 -8.43 6.96
C SER A 133 -4.08 -9.31 8.12
N ALA A 134 -3.66 -10.55 7.85
CA ALA A 134 -3.19 -11.48 8.87
C ALA A 134 -1.98 -10.97 9.68
N LEU A 135 -1.20 -10.03 9.14
CA LEU A 135 -0.09 -9.41 9.85
C LEU A 135 -0.52 -8.49 11.00
N ILE A 136 -1.75 -7.97 10.97
CA ILE A 136 -2.35 -7.16 12.03
C ILE A 136 -3.07 -8.12 12.99
N LYS A 137 -2.76 -8.08 14.28
CA LYS A 137 -3.32 -9.04 15.26
C LYS A 137 -4.34 -8.44 16.21
N THR A 138 -4.21 -7.18 16.59
CA THR A 138 -4.93 -6.58 17.72
C THR A 138 -6.13 -5.71 17.32
N ARG A 139 -6.39 -5.58 16.01
CA ARG A 139 -7.48 -4.74 15.47
C ARG A 139 -8.70 -5.59 15.11
N ASN A 140 -9.85 -5.22 15.66
CA ASN A 140 -11.12 -5.94 15.50
C ASN A 140 -11.91 -5.47 14.27
N ASN A 141 -11.81 -4.20 13.90
CA ASN A 141 -12.50 -3.68 12.72
C ASN A 141 -11.52 -3.55 11.56
N ARG A 142 -11.92 -4.06 10.38
CA ARG A 142 -11.09 -4.03 9.18
C ARG A 142 -11.91 -3.83 7.91
N VAL A 143 -11.30 -3.14 6.96
CA VAL A 143 -11.74 -3.12 5.56
C VAL A 143 -10.52 -3.50 4.71
N MET A 144 -10.74 -4.45 3.81
CA MET A 144 -9.72 -4.97 2.91
C MET A 144 -10.19 -4.74 1.48
N MET A 145 -9.29 -4.36 0.59
CA MET A 145 -9.62 -4.12 -0.82
C MET A 145 -8.43 -4.41 -1.74
N GLY A 146 -8.74 -4.76 -2.98
CA GLY A 146 -7.80 -4.82 -4.08
C GLY A 146 -8.02 -3.66 -5.04
N ILE A 147 -6.95 -3.18 -5.67
CA ILE A 147 -6.99 -2.15 -6.71
C ILE A 147 -6.27 -2.73 -7.93
N SER A 148 -7.00 -2.88 -9.03
CA SER A 148 -6.48 -3.29 -10.33
C SER A 148 -7.35 -2.67 -11.42
N PRO A 149 -6.85 -2.58 -12.67
CA PRO A 149 -7.73 -2.38 -13.80
C PRO A 149 -8.85 -3.44 -13.83
N PRO A 150 -10.08 -3.08 -14.25
CA PRO A 150 -11.23 -3.97 -14.22
C PRO A 150 -11.23 -4.95 -15.41
N PHE A 151 -10.06 -5.53 -15.74
CA PHE A 151 -9.97 -6.55 -16.77
C PHE A 151 -10.33 -7.90 -16.17
N ASP A 152 -11.31 -8.57 -16.77
CA ASP A 152 -11.85 -9.85 -16.31
C ASP A 152 -12.13 -9.83 -14.79
N ARG A 153 -11.51 -10.75 -14.06
CA ARG A 153 -11.62 -10.89 -12.61
C ARG A 153 -10.33 -10.49 -11.90
N GLU A 154 -9.50 -9.62 -12.50
CA GLU A 154 -8.20 -9.23 -11.92
C GLU A 154 -8.33 -8.65 -10.51
N VAL A 155 -9.30 -7.77 -10.27
CA VAL A 155 -9.49 -7.14 -8.95
C VAL A 155 -9.75 -8.18 -7.85
N GLU A 156 -10.43 -9.27 -8.20
CA GLU A 156 -10.84 -10.33 -7.28
C GLU A 156 -9.77 -11.39 -7.08
N LEU A 157 -9.08 -11.75 -8.17
CA LEU A 157 -8.18 -12.91 -8.19
C LEU A 157 -6.71 -12.51 -8.10
N ASN A 158 -6.31 -11.39 -8.71
CA ASN A 158 -4.91 -10.96 -8.84
C ASN A 158 -4.78 -9.42 -8.82
N PRO A 159 -5.26 -8.74 -7.77
CA PRO A 159 -5.19 -7.28 -7.71
C PRO A 159 -3.73 -6.81 -7.77
N ARG A 160 -3.50 -5.59 -8.29
CA ARG A 160 -2.12 -5.04 -8.30
C ARG A 160 -1.73 -4.58 -6.91
N HIS A 161 -2.53 -3.67 -6.36
CA HIS A 161 -2.37 -3.18 -4.99
C HIS A 161 -3.41 -3.83 -4.09
N VAL A 162 -2.99 -4.10 -2.87
CA VAL A 162 -3.83 -4.55 -1.79
C VAL A 162 -3.76 -3.51 -0.68
N VAL A 163 -4.91 -3.11 -0.15
CA VAL A 163 -5.00 -2.14 0.93
C VAL A 163 -5.78 -2.75 2.09
N VAL A 164 -5.25 -2.63 3.30
CA VAL A 164 -5.89 -3.03 4.54
C VAL A 164 -5.98 -1.82 5.46
N ILE A 165 -7.19 -1.51 5.89
CA ILE A 165 -7.49 -0.46 6.86
C ILE A 165 -7.98 -1.16 8.11
N ALA A 166 -7.32 -0.95 9.23
CA ALA A 166 -7.62 -1.62 10.49
C ALA A 166 -7.69 -0.61 11.64
N TRP A 167 -8.65 -0.79 12.53
CA TRP A 167 -8.84 0.09 13.68
C TRP A 167 -9.59 -0.60 14.81
N ASN A 168 -9.61 0.05 15.96
CA ASN A 168 -10.54 -0.25 17.06
C ASN A 168 -11.36 1.02 17.39
N GLY A 169 -12.46 0.85 18.12
CA GLY A 169 -13.33 1.96 18.49
C GLY A 169 -14.00 2.61 17.27
N LYS A 170 -14.16 3.94 17.30
CA LYS A 170 -14.99 4.71 16.35
C LYS A 170 -14.17 5.58 15.39
N VAL A 171 -13.00 5.10 14.96
CA VAL A 171 -12.14 5.83 14.00
C VAL A 171 -12.81 5.96 12.63
N TRP A 172 -13.26 4.81 12.10
CA TRP A 172 -14.07 4.73 10.89
C TRP A 172 -15.35 3.93 11.14
N GLU A 173 -16.32 4.12 10.26
CA GLU A 173 -17.49 3.26 10.14
C GLU A 173 -17.36 2.44 8.85
N ALA A 174 -17.30 1.11 8.98
CA ALA A 174 -16.94 0.23 7.87
C ALA A 174 -17.88 0.36 6.67
N GLN A 175 -19.19 0.45 6.90
CA GLN A 175 -20.18 0.52 5.82
C GLN A 175 -20.14 1.86 5.10
N LYS A 176 -20.01 2.96 5.85
CA LYS A 176 -19.82 4.30 5.29
C LYS A 176 -18.54 4.38 4.44
N LEU A 177 -17.44 3.82 4.94
CA LEU A 177 -16.16 3.78 4.23
C LEU A 177 -16.26 3.00 2.91
N LYS A 178 -16.86 1.80 2.94
CA LYS A 178 -17.09 0.98 1.74
C LYS A 178 -17.95 1.71 0.71
N ARG A 179 -19.03 2.38 1.14
CA ARG A 179 -19.89 3.18 0.27
C ARG A 179 -19.14 4.34 -0.38
N ALA A 180 -18.34 5.08 0.39
CA ALA A 180 -17.54 6.19 -0.12
C ALA A 180 -16.53 5.72 -1.17
N LEU A 181 -15.83 4.61 -0.91
CA LEU A 181 -14.87 4.02 -1.85
C LEU A 181 -15.57 3.55 -3.13
N LYS A 182 -16.71 2.86 -3.01
CA LYS A 182 -17.46 2.37 -4.19
C LYS A 182 -18.02 3.53 -5.02
N ALA A 183 -18.53 4.59 -4.39
CA ALA A 183 -19.01 5.77 -5.10
C ALA A 183 -17.89 6.52 -5.85
N ALA A 184 -16.65 6.41 -5.37
CA ALA A 184 -15.49 7.08 -5.97
C ALA A 184 -14.75 6.23 -7.03
N GLU A 185 -15.20 5.01 -7.31
CA GLU A 185 -14.61 4.10 -8.29
C GLU A 185 -14.36 4.74 -9.68
N PRO A 186 -15.25 5.60 -10.23
CA PRO A 186 -14.99 6.29 -11.50
C PRO A 186 -13.78 7.24 -11.46
N ILE A 187 -13.49 7.82 -10.29
CA ILE A 187 -12.40 8.78 -10.09
C ILE A 187 -11.10 8.06 -9.73
N ILE A 188 -11.20 6.90 -9.07
CA ILE A 188 -10.07 5.99 -8.84
C ILE A 188 -9.62 5.37 -10.18
N SER A 189 -10.56 5.14 -11.10
CA SER A 189 -10.30 4.56 -12.42
C SER A 189 -9.67 5.57 -13.37
N GLY A 190 -8.34 5.54 -13.53
CA GLY A 190 -7.62 6.38 -14.49
C GLY A 190 -7.84 5.98 -15.96
N HIS A 191 -8.05 6.95 -16.85
CA HIS A 191 -8.14 6.69 -18.29
C HIS A 191 -6.75 6.41 -18.88
N LYS A 192 -6.51 5.19 -19.39
CA LYS A 192 -5.25 4.87 -20.10
C LYS A 192 -5.16 5.62 -21.44
N PRO A 193 -4.04 6.34 -21.73
CA PRO A 193 -3.84 7.01 -23.02
C PRO A 193 -3.81 6.03 -24.19
N TYR A 194 -4.22 6.48 -25.38
CA TYR A 194 -4.35 5.63 -26.59
C TYR A 194 -3.04 4.90 -26.95
N ARG A 195 -1.88 5.56 -26.83
CA ARG A 195 -0.55 4.95 -27.07
C ARG A 195 -0.27 3.72 -26.19
N HIS A 196 -0.75 3.70 -24.96
CA HIS A 196 -0.61 2.54 -24.08
C HIS A 196 -1.50 1.38 -24.52
N ARG A 197 -2.66 1.67 -25.14
CA ARG A 197 -3.57 0.63 -25.66
C ARG A 197 -2.95 -0.12 -26.84
N VAL A 198 -2.28 0.59 -27.75
CA VAL A 198 -1.60 -0.04 -28.90
C VAL A 198 -0.45 -0.94 -28.44
N SER A 199 0.34 -0.50 -27.46
CA SER A 199 1.42 -1.33 -26.92
C SER A 199 0.89 -2.55 -26.14
N ASP A 200 -0.21 -2.40 -25.38
CA ASP A 200 -0.89 -3.52 -24.73
C ASP A 200 -1.46 -4.51 -25.76
N TRP A 201 -2.07 -4.03 -26.84
CA TRP A 201 -2.55 -4.88 -27.95
C TRP A 201 -1.40 -5.67 -28.59
N TYR A 202 -0.27 -5.00 -28.88
CA TYR A 202 0.90 -5.69 -29.42
C TYR A 202 1.44 -6.76 -28.46
N LYS A 203 1.48 -6.49 -27.15
CA LYS A 203 1.88 -7.49 -26.14
C LYS A 203 0.94 -8.69 -26.11
N ILE A 204 -0.37 -8.46 -26.21
CA ILE A 204 -1.38 -9.53 -26.26
C ILE A 204 -1.17 -10.38 -27.52
N MET A 205 -1.04 -9.76 -28.70
CA MET A 205 -0.81 -10.48 -29.95
C MET A 205 0.50 -11.27 -29.91
N ARG A 206 1.58 -10.67 -29.40
CA ARG A 206 2.86 -11.35 -29.23
C ARG A 206 2.76 -12.52 -28.26
N ARG A 207 1.99 -12.38 -27.18
CA ARG A 207 1.72 -13.47 -26.22
C ARG A 207 0.94 -14.61 -26.89
N ALA A 208 -0.15 -14.29 -27.59
CA ALA A 208 -0.94 -15.29 -28.32
C ALA A 208 -0.10 -16.05 -29.35
N TRP A 209 0.78 -15.36 -30.08
CA TRP A 209 1.73 -15.99 -30.99
C TRP A 209 2.72 -16.91 -30.27
N ASN A 210 3.28 -16.46 -29.15
CA ASN A 210 4.20 -17.26 -28.34
C ASN A 210 3.51 -18.48 -27.69
N GLU A 211 2.21 -18.40 -27.41
CA GLU A 211 1.42 -19.52 -26.84
C GLU A 211 1.27 -20.69 -27.83
N ILE A 212 1.40 -20.47 -29.15
CA ILE A 212 1.45 -21.56 -30.15
C ILE A 212 2.58 -22.55 -29.85
N ASN A 213 3.69 -22.06 -29.28
CA ASN A 213 4.84 -22.85 -28.85
C ASN A 213 5.00 -22.81 -27.33
N PHE A 214 3.89 -22.78 -26.58
CA PHE A 214 3.91 -22.65 -25.13
C PHE A 214 4.80 -23.73 -24.48
N ARG A 215 5.79 -23.27 -23.72
CA ARG A 215 6.67 -24.12 -22.90
C ARG A 215 6.91 -23.44 -21.57
N PHE A 216 6.88 -24.21 -20.49
CA PHE A 216 7.37 -23.72 -19.20
C PHE A 216 8.89 -23.54 -19.28
N ALA A 217 9.37 -22.40 -18.79
CA ALA A 217 10.79 -22.14 -18.64
C ALA A 217 11.15 -22.19 -17.16
N VAL A 218 12.22 -22.92 -16.82
CA VAL A 218 12.80 -22.92 -15.49
C VAL A 218 13.95 -21.92 -15.46
N LYS A 219 13.96 -21.04 -14.46
CA LYS A 219 15.04 -20.09 -14.21
C LYS A 219 15.50 -20.24 -12.77
N PHE A 220 16.81 -20.28 -12.56
CA PHE A 220 17.40 -20.28 -11.23
C PHE A 220 17.65 -18.83 -10.79
N PHE A 221 17.38 -18.55 -9.52
CA PHE A 221 17.73 -17.30 -8.88
C PHE A 221 18.94 -17.54 -7.97
N PRO A 222 19.95 -16.65 -7.97
CA PRO A 222 21.09 -16.80 -7.09
C PRO A 222 20.65 -16.66 -5.64
N TYR A 223 21.04 -17.61 -4.79
CA TYR A 223 20.96 -17.49 -3.33
C TYR A 223 22.31 -16.95 -2.85
N LYS A 224 22.31 -15.81 -2.14
CA LYS A 224 23.51 -15.24 -1.51
C LYS A 224 23.47 -15.52 -0.03
#